data_AF-A0A9E4BPV7-F1
#
_entry.id   AF-A0A9E4BPV7-F1
#
_cell.length_a   1.000
_cell.length_b   1.000
_cell.length_c   1.000
_cell.angle_alpha   90.00
_cell.angle_beta   90.00
_cell.angle_gamma   90.00
#
_symmetry.space_group_name_H-M   'P 1'
#
loop_
_entity.id
_entity.type
_entity.pdbx_description
1 polymer ?
#
loop_
_entity_poly.entity_id
_entity_poly.type
_entity_poly.pdbx_seq_one_letter_code
_entity_poly.pdbx_strand_id
1 'polypeptide(L)'
;MSSRQRTEMRTFGASRREGHDASSFYRRAMHSDRPMPVPTEQSEHSDNSAREPTLDQLYCKSSESMTEIPDNCVHLMVTSPPYNVGKDYEQDLSMDEYLHMLRRVWRETYRVLAPGGRACVNVANLGRKPYLPLNALVSSQ
;
A
#
# COMPACT_ATOMS: atom_id res chain seq x y z
N MET A 1 21.42 7.00 -28.66
CA MET A 1 20.48 6.82 -27.55
C MET A 1 19.86 8.18 -27.24
N SER A 2 18.58 8.37 -27.53
CA SER A 2 17.89 9.64 -27.28
C SER A 2 17.58 9.77 -25.79
N SER A 3 18.05 10.83 -25.13
CA SER A 3 17.72 11.10 -23.73
C SER A 3 16.22 11.33 -23.61
N ARG A 4 15.49 10.46 -22.90
CA ARG A 4 14.08 10.68 -22.58
C ARG A 4 13.96 11.99 -21.80
N GLN A 5 13.23 12.97 -22.35
CA GLN A 5 12.97 14.24 -21.68
C GLN A 5 12.16 13.99 -20.40
N ARG A 6 12.57 14.59 -19.28
CA ARG A 6 11.81 14.56 -18.03
C ARG A 6 10.65 15.55 -18.11
N THR A 7 9.53 15.20 -17.50
CA THR A 7 8.38 16.11 -17.36
C THR A 7 8.50 16.93 -16.08
N GLU A 8 8.13 18.21 -16.12
CA GLU A 8 8.13 19.10 -14.95
C GLU A 8 6.73 19.23 -14.33
N MET A 9 6.69 19.64 -13.06
CA MET A 9 5.43 19.90 -12.33
C MET A 9 4.62 21.02 -12.98
N ARG A 10 3.40 20.71 -13.42
CA ARG A 10 2.44 21.69 -13.92
C ARG A 10 1.76 22.42 -12.77
N THR A 11 1.33 23.66 -13.02
CA THR A 11 0.52 24.45 -12.10
C THR A 11 -0.87 23.85 -11.87
N PHE A 12 -1.37 23.02 -12.79
CA PHE A 12 -2.64 22.31 -12.67
C PHE A 12 -2.66 20.99 -13.47
N GLY A 13 -3.26 19.94 -12.90
CA GLY A 13 -3.38 18.60 -13.50
C GLY A 13 -2.07 17.79 -13.55
N ALA A 14 -2.16 16.52 -13.96
CA ALA A 14 -1.00 15.66 -14.22
C ALA A 14 -0.99 15.25 -15.70
N SER A 15 0.11 15.48 -16.41
CA SER A 15 0.33 14.90 -17.75
C SER A 15 0.96 13.49 -17.65
N ARG A 16 1.09 12.80 -18.80
CA ARG A 16 1.62 11.42 -18.97
C ARG A 16 2.69 11.03 -17.93
N ARG A 17 2.58 9.79 -17.43
CA ARG A 17 3.53 9.15 -16.50
C ARG A 17 4.87 8.88 -17.20
N GLU A 18 5.67 9.91 -17.34
CA GLU A 18 7.09 9.86 -17.72
C GLU A 18 7.92 10.40 -16.55
N GLY A 19 9.23 10.15 -16.53
CA GLY A 19 10.12 10.56 -15.44
C GLY A 19 9.86 12.01 -15.01
N HIS A 20 9.43 12.20 -13.78
CA HIS A 20 8.93 13.48 -13.27
C HIS A 20 10.00 14.19 -12.44
N ASP A 21 10.33 15.43 -12.79
CA ASP A 21 11.15 16.28 -11.94
C ASP A 21 10.29 16.99 -10.88
N ALA A 22 10.37 16.48 -9.64
CA ALA A 22 9.68 17.05 -8.48
C ALA A 22 10.50 18.11 -7.73
N SER A 23 11.62 18.61 -8.29
CA SER A 23 12.49 19.57 -7.61
C SER A 23 11.77 20.84 -7.15
N SER A 24 10.78 21.31 -7.91
CA SER A 24 9.97 22.49 -7.54
C SER A 24 9.08 22.24 -6.31
N PHE A 25 8.55 21.02 -6.16
CA PHE A 25 7.79 20.60 -4.97
C PHE A 25 8.67 20.64 -3.72
N TYR A 26 9.88 20.07 -3.81
CA TYR A 26 10.82 19.98 -2.68
C TYR A 26 11.49 21.32 -2.35
N ARG A 27 11.47 22.30 -3.26
CA ARG A 27 11.94 23.67 -3.00
C ARG A 27 10.95 24.55 -2.21
N ARG A 28 9.75 24.07 -1.90
CA ARG A 28 8.73 24.85 -1.18
C ARG A 28 9.07 25.02 0.29
N ALA A 29 8.54 26.08 0.91
CA ALA A 29 8.76 26.41 2.32
C ALA A 29 8.45 25.26 3.30
N MET A 30 7.52 24.36 2.97
CA MET A 30 7.26 23.15 3.76
C MET A 30 8.51 22.26 3.98
N HIS A 31 9.51 22.38 3.11
CA HIS A 31 10.74 21.58 3.13
C HIS A 31 12.00 22.40 3.42
N SER A 32 11.89 23.67 3.83
CA SER A 32 13.06 24.55 4.07
C SER A 32 14.06 23.99 5.07
N ASP A 33 13.57 23.25 6.06
CA ASP A 33 14.36 22.74 7.18
C ASP A 33 14.91 21.32 6.91
N ARG A 34 14.73 20.80 5.69
CA ARG A 34 15.17 19.46 5.30
C ARG A 34 16.11 19.54 4.10
N PRO A 35 17.20 18.75 4.08
CA PRO A 35 18.04 18.66 2.89
C PRO A 35 17.23 18.11 1.71
N MET A 36 17.53 18.59 0.50
CA MET A 36 16.92 18.09 -0.72
C MET A 36 17.15 16.58 -0.83
N PRO A 37 16.11 15.78 -1.08
CA PRO A 37 16.29 14.35 -1.32
C PRO A 37 17.15 14.17 -2.58
N VAL A 38 18.21 13.37 -2.46
CA VAL A 38 18.99 12.92 -3.62
C VAL A 38 18.14 11.88 -4.34
N PRO A 39 17.94 11.98 -5.67
CA PRO A 39 17.27 10.94 -6.43
C PRO A 39 18.02 9.62 -6.22
N THR A 40 17.40 8.68 -5.52
CA THR A 40 17.89 7.31 -5.48
C THR A 40 17.89 6.82 -6.93
N GLU A 41 18.97 6.16 -7.36
CA GLU A 41 18.95 5.48 -8.66
C GLU A 41 17.70 4.61 -8.72
N GLN A 42 16.98 4.68 -9.84
CA GLN A 42 15.80 3.86 -10.07
C GLN A 42 16.23 2.42 -9.91
N SER A 43 16.03 1.83 -8.73
CA SER A 43 16.23 0.40 -8.58
C SER A 43 15.30 -0.24 -9.59
N GLU A 44 15.85 -1.19 -10.34
CA GLU A 44 15.13 -2.02 -11.29
C GLU A 44 14.08 -2.83 -10.53
N HIS A 45 13.00 -2.17 -10.10
CA HIS A 45 11.84 -2.87 -9.61
C HIS A 45 11.18 -3.44 -10.84
N SER A 46 11.41 -4.73 -11.08
CA SER A 46 10.69 -5.47 -12.12
C SER A 46 9.22 -5.51 -11.72
N ASP A 47 8.42 -4.66 -12.33
CA ASP A 47 6.97 -4.83 -12.33
C ASP A 47 6.66 -6.14 -13.07
N ASN A 48 6.09 -7.12 -12.36
CA ASN A 48 5.71 -8.41 -12.94
C ASN A 48 4.37 -8.32 -13.68
N SER A 49 3.83 -7.12 -13.93
CA SER A 49 2.64 -6.87 -14.75
C SER A 49 2.71 -7.43 -16.17
N ALA A 50 3.90 -7.81 -16.66
CA ALA A 50 4.10 -8.46 -17.95
C ALA A 50 3.64 -9.93 -17.99
N ARG A 51 3.33 -10.55 -16.84
CA ARG A 51 2.67 -11.87 -16.80
C ARG A 51 1.18 -11.69 -17.03
N GLU A 52 0.58 -12.57 -17.85
CA GLU A 52 -0.87 -12.62 -18.02
C GLU A 52 -1.54 -12.64 -16.63
N PRO A 53 -2.30 -11.58 -16.27
CA PRO A 53 -2.89 -11.50 -14.95
C PRO A 53 -3.84 -12.67 -14.77
N THR A 54 -3.79 -13.31 -13.60
CA THR A 54 -4.81 -14.29 -13.24
C THR A 54 -6.09 -13.52 -12.95
N LEU A 55 -6.87 -13.26 -14.00
CA LEU A 55 -8.10 -12.49 -13.90
C LEU A 55 -9.22 -13.33 -13.28
N ASP A 56 -10.02 -12.67 -12.45
CA ASP A 56 -11.29 -13.17 -11.92
C ASP A 56 -11.20 -14.54 -11.21
N GLN A 57 -10.12 -14.77 -10.47
CA GLN A 57 -9.96 -15.99 -9.66
C GLN A 57 -10.37 -15.78 -8.21
N LEU A 58 -11.04 -16.79 -7.65
CA LEU A 58 -11.37 -16.86 -6.23
C LEU A 58 -10.49 -17.92 -5.55
N TYR A 59 -9.70 -17.49 -4.58
CA TYR A 59 -8.91 -18.39 -3.73
C TYR A 59 -9.56 -18.50 -2.34
N CYS A 60 -10.17 -19.64 -2.04
CA CYS A 60 -10.73 -19.94 -0.71
C CYS A 60 -9.60 -20.32 0.27
N LYS A 61 -8.77 -19.34 0.63
CA LYS A 61 -7.57 -19.51 1.47
C LYS A 61 -7.38 -18.32 2.41
N SER A 62 -6.47 -18.47 3.39
CA SER A 62 -6.09 -17.32 4.23
C SER A 62 -5.28 -16.30 3.42
N SER A 63 -5.63 -15.03 3.57
CA SER A 63 -4.87 -13.89 3.02
C SER A 63 -3.50 -13.70 3.69
N GLU A 64 -3.18 -14.48 4.72
CA GLU A 64 -1.86 -14.53 5.34
C GLU A 64 -0.82 -15.28 4.47
N SER A 65 -1.27 -15.91 3.38
CA SER A 65 -0.45 -16.60 2.38
C SER A 65 -1.08 -16.47 1.00
N MET A 66 -0.52 -15.61 0.15
CA MET A 66 -1.00 -15.32 -1.21
C MET A 66 -0.06 -15.90 -2.28
N THR A 67 0.42 -17.14 -2.08
CA THR A 67 1.45 -17.79 -2.92
C THR A 67 1.10 -17.91 -4.40
N GLU A 68 -0.18 -17.85 -4.72
CA GLU A 68 -0.74 -17.89 -6.06
C GLU A 68 -0.53 -16.58 -6.82
N ILE A 69 -0.30 -15.49 -6.08
CA ILE A 69 -0.14 -14.14 -6.62
C ILE A 69 1.37 -13.82 -6.67
N PRO A 70 1.92 -13.53 -7.86
CA PRO A 70 3.31 -13.14 -8.00
C PRO A 70 3.66 -11.87 -7.22
N ASP A 71 4.93 -11.72 -6.85
CA ASP A 71 5.46 -10.48 -6.29
C ASP A 71 5.27 -9.31 -7.27
N ASN A 72 5.06 -8.11 -6.75
CA ASN A 72 5.01 -6.86 -7.52
C ASN A 72 4.08 -6.89 -8.76
N CYS A 73 2.84 -7.40 -8.63
CA CYS A 73 1.88 -7.46 -9.74
C CYS A 73 0.53 -6.78 -9.45
N VAL A 74 0.21 -6.48 -8.18
CA VAL A 74 -1.05 -5.88 -7.76
C VAL A 74 -0.92 -4.36 -7.65
N HIS A 75 -1.77 -3.61 -8.34
CA HIS A 75 -1.74 -2.14 -8.31
C HIS A 75 -2.59 -1.54 -7.18
N LEU A 76 -3.66 -2.23 -6.80
CA LEU A 76 -4.59 -1.81 -5.76
C LEU A 76 -5.04 -3.04 -4.97
N MET A 77 -4.82 -3.03 -3.67
CA MET A 77 -5.43 -3.96 -2.73
C MET A 77 -6.54 -3.21 -1.97
N VAL A 78 -7.71 -3.82 -1.86
CA VAL A 78 -8.82 -3.32 -1.03
C VAL A 78 -9.23 -4.40 -0.07
N THR A 79 -9.35 -4.07 1.21
CA THR A 79 -9.81 -5.03 2.22
C THR A 79 -10.58 -4.36 3.36
N SER A 80 -11.44 -5.14 4.01
CA SER A 80 -12.07 -4.85 5.29
C SER A 80 -11.83 -6.05 6.21
N PRO A 81 -10.71 -6.07 6.97
CA PRO A 81 -10.40 -7.23 7.80
C PRO A 81 -11.49 -7.45 8.85
N PRO A 82 -11.60 -8.66 9.43
CA PRO A 82 -12.47 -8.86 10.59
C PRO A 82 -12.13 -7.82 11.66
N TYR A 83 -13.12 -7.33 12.39
CA TYR A 83 -12.91 -6.30 13.41
C TYR A 83 -12.93 -6.86 14.82
N ASN A 84 -13.01 -8.20 14.94
CA ASN A 84 -12.98 -8.91 16.22
C ASN A 84 -14.06 -8.39 17.18
N VAL A 85 -15.29 -8.28 16.66
CA VAL A 85 -16.47 -7.75 17.36
C VAL A 85 -17.42 -8.85 17.83
N GLY A 86 -16.99 -10.11 17.77
CA GLY A 86 -17.75 -11.26 18.23
C GLY A 86 -18.86 -11.71 17.28
N LYS A 87 -18.70 -11.49 15.97
CA LYS A 87 -19.60 -12.10 14.99
C LYS A 87 -19.31 -13.60 14.87
N ASP A 88 -20.31 -14.39 14.50
CA ASP A 88 -20.24 -15.86 14.44
C ASP A 88 -19.13 -16.42 13.54
N TYR A 89 -18.61 -15.62 12.61
CA TYR A 89 -17.53 -15.99 11.69
C TYR A 89 -16.14 -15.47 12.13
N GLU A 90 -16.07 -14.70 13.21
CA GLU A 90 -14.83 -14.15 13.75
C GLU A 90 -14.27 -15.07 14.84
N GLN A 91 -12.94 -15.10 14.94
CA GLN A 91 -12.25 -15.69 16.08
C GLN A 91 -12.20 -14.65 17.20
N ASP A 92 -12.32 -15.08 18.45
CA ASP A 92 -12.15 -14.21 19.62
C ASP A 92 -10.66 -14.04 19.93
N LEU A 93 -10.02 -13.12 19.21
CA LEU A 93 -8.58 -12.87 19.31
C LEU A 93 -8.28 -11.83 20.40
N SER A 94 -7.15 -11.95 21.08
CA SER A 94 -6.60 -10.80 21.81
C SER A 94 -6.18 -9.70 20.84
N MET A 95 -6.02 -8.47 21.34
CA MET A 95 -5.53 -7.36 20.51
C MET A 95 -4.18 -7.68 19.86
N ASP A 96 -3.27 -8.30 20.60
CA ASP A 96 -1.95 -8.66 20.06
C ASP A 96 -2.06 -9.74 18.98
N GLU A 97 -2.89 -10.76 19.16
CA GLU A 97 -3.12 -11.79 18.14
C GLU A 97 -3.74 -11.20 16.87
N TYR A 98 -4.71 -10.30 17.03
CA TYR A 98 -5.35 -9.57 15.94
C TYR A 98 -4.33 -8.76 15.13
N LEU A 99 -3.50 -7.95 15.81
CA LEU A 99 -2.49 -7.14 15.15
C LEU A 99 -1.40 -8.02 14.50
N HIS A 100 -1.02 -9.14 15.11
CA HIS A 100 -0.11 -10.10 14.49
C HIS A 100 -0.70 -10.75 13.24
N MET A 101 -1.99 -11.09 13.24
CA MET A 101 -2.67 -11.58 12.04
C MET A 101 -2.63 -10.53 10.93
N LEU A 102 -2.96 -9.27 11.23
CA LEU A 102 -2.88 -8.18 10.25
C LEU A 102 -1.47 -7.98 9.69
N ARG A 103 -0.43 -8.02 10.53
CA ARG A 103 0.97 -7.95 10.09
C ARG A 103 1.32 -9.03 9.06
N ARG A 104 0.82 -10.25 9.25
CA ARG A 104 1.05 -11.35 8.29
C ARG A 104 0.38 -11.07 6.94
N VAL A 105 -0.84 -10.54 6.96
CA VAL A 105 -1.56 -10.10 5.75
C VAL A 105 -0.87 -8.91 5.08
N TRP A 106 -0.37 -7.93 5.85
CA TRP A 106 0.35 -6.76 5.32
C TRP A 106 1.67 -7.14 4.68
N ARG A 107 2.38 -8.14 5.22
CA ARG A 107 3.58 -8.67 4.58
C ARG A 107 3.29 -9.26 3.20
N GLU A 108 2.23 -10.07 3.09
CA GLU A 108 1.83 -10.63 1.79
C GLU A 108 1.31 -9.55 0.84
N THR A 109 0.52 -8.61 1.35
CA THR A 109 0.04 -7.44 0.58
C THR A 109 1.22 -6.65 0.02
N TYR A 110 2.22 -6.34 0.85
CA TYR A 110 3.40 -5.60 0.42
C TYR A 110 4.20 -6.37 -0.64
N ARG A 111 4.37 -7.68 -0.47
CA ARG A 111 5.04 -8.55 -1.45
C ARG A 111 4.37 -8.49 -2.82
N VAL A 112 3.04 -8.59 -2.87
CA VAL A 112 2.29 -8.64 -4.14
C VAL A 112 2.07 -7.26 -4.74
N LEU A 113 2.07 -6.19 -3.94
CA LEU A 113 1.88 -4.82 -4.44
C LEU A 113 3.04 -4.41 -5.35
N ALA A 114 2.71 -3.97 -6.56
CA ALA A 114 3.67 -3.35 -7.46
C ALA A 114 4.24 -2.05 -6.83
N PRO A 115 5.46 -1.63 -7.22
CA PRO A 115 6.01 -0.35 -6.79
C PRO A 115 5.05 0.82 -7.05
N GLY A 116 4.75 1.60 -6.00
CA GLY A 116 3.76 2.68 -6.07
C GLY A 116 2.30 2.21 -6.06
N GLY A 117 2.04 0.92 -5.88
CA GLY A 117 0.74 0.35 -5.60
C GLY A 117 0.15 0.85 -4.28
N ARG A 118 -1.16 0.67 -4.11
CA ARG A 118 -1.92 1.21 -2.97
C ARG A 118 -2.64 0.11 -2.21
N ALA A 119 -2.58 0.18 -0.89
CA ALA A 119 -3.41 -0.59 0.01
C ALA A 119 -4.53 0.30 0.58
N CYS A 120 -5.77 -0.10 0.39
CA CYS A 120 -6.95 0.55 0.92
C CYS A 120 -7.60 -0.36 1.97
N VAL A 121 -7.49 0.03 3.24
CA VAL A 121 -8.02 -0.75 4.36
C VAL A 121 -9.21 -0.01 4.95
N ASN A 122 -10.38 -0.63 4.89
CA ASN A 122 -11.54 -0.17 5.63
C ASN A 122 -11.38 -0.57 7.10
N VAL A 123 -11.52 0.38 8.01
CA VAL A 123 -11.48 0.14 9.45
C VAL A 123 -12.70 0.76 10.11
N ALA A 124 -13.48 -0.05 10.82
CA ALA A 124 -14.65 0.44 11.53
C ALA A 124 -14.25 1.22 12.79
N ASN A 125 -14.96 2.31 13.07
CA ASN A 125 -14.75 3.13 14.27
C ASN A 125 -15.53 2.54 15.46
N LEU A 126 -15.02 1.44 15.99
CA LEU A 126 -15.57 0.63 17.08
C LEU A 126 -14.96 1.03 18.43
N GLY A 127 -15.63 0.65 19.53
CA GLY A 127 -15.16 0.94 20.90
C GLY A 127 -15.14 2.44 21.16
N ARG A 128 -16.31 3.07 21.40
CA ARG A 128 -16.41 4.52 21.64
C ARG A 128 -16.38 4.91 23.12
N LYS A 129 -16.54 3.95 24.04
CA LYS A 129 -16.56 4.15 25.51
C LYS A 129 -16.14 2.85 26.24
N PRO A 130 -14.86 2.68 26.63
CA PRO A 130 -13.72 3.56 26.35
C PRO A 130 -13.39 3.63 24.85
N TYR A 131 -12.73 4.72 24.42
CA TYR A 131 -12.34 4.89 23.02
C TYR A 131 -11.17 3.97 22.66
N LEU A 132 -11.31 3.19 21.58
CA LEU A 132 -10.26 2.38 20.99
C LEU A 132 -9.89 2.95 19.61
N PRO A 133 -8.67 3.51 19.42
CA PRO A 133 -8.23 4.05 18.14
C PRO A 133 -7.81 2.94 17.18
N LEU A 134 -8.74 2.06 16.80
CA LEU A 134 -8.45 0.87 15.98
C LEU A 134 -7.78 1.23 14.65
N ASN A 135 -8.20 2.31 14.01
CA ASN A 135 -7.58 2.80 12.78
C ASN A 135 -6.10 3.16 12.95
N ALA A 136 -5.73 3.77 14.08
CA ALA A 136 -4.35 4.11 14.37
C ALA A 136 -3.52 2.84 14.59
N LEU A 137 -4.06 1.90 15.38
CA LEU A 137 -3.42 0.60 15.65
C LEU A 137 -3.23 -0.21 14.37
N VAL A 138 -4.22 -0.25 13.48
CA VAL A 138 -4.12 -0.97 12.20
C VAL A 138 -3.10 -0.31 11.27
N SER A 139 -3.03 1.01 11.25
CA SER A 139 -2.09 1.75 10.39
C SER A 139 -0.62 1.71 10.86
N SER A 140 -0.38 1.31 12.11
CA SER A 140 0.97 1.19 12.69
C SER A 140 1.55 -0.22 12.57
N GLN A 141 0.90 -1.13 11.83
CA GLN A 141 1.33 -2.51 11.64
C GLN A 141 2.26 -2.69 10.46
#